data_AF-A0A7X5IFU9-F1
#
_entry.id   AF-A0A7X5IFU9-F1
#
_cell.length_a   1.000
_cell.length_b   1.000
_cell.length_c   1.000
_cell.angle_alpha   90.00
_cell.angle_beta   90.00
_cell.angle_gamma   90.00
#
_symmetry.space_group_name_H-M   'P 1'
#
loop_
_entity.id
_entity.type
_entity.pdbx_description
1 polymer ?
#
loop_
_entity_poly.entity_id
_entity_poly.type
_entity_poly.pdbx_seq_one_letter_code
_entity_poly.pdbx_strand_id
1 'polypeptide(L)'
;MSVYQFLASDAMLETVENDKVFFFSIKEAREKGLSFPFDEKVLSRIDENEENTVLYFEKKEDLGEIDIYLEVNEYLAIYSMDYTKKKYRYTLDWSYTEERAEQLIDYIKRNLEKTKEIELWSIWLGEEQKQSIKNCKLCELNSKKIKEVLKSGQNSVALCLRVIK
;
A
#
# COMPACT_ATOMS: atom_id res chain seq x y z
N MET A 1 -14.85 7.22 -2.79
CA MET A 1 -14.62 5.84 -2.30
C MET A 1 -13.36 5.33 -2.97
N SER A 2 -12.52 4.62 -2.23
CA SER A 2 -11.17 4.21 -2.65
C SER A 2 -10.98 2.71 -2.50
N VAL A 3 -10.08 2.14 -3.30
CA VAL A 3 -9.60 0.76 -3.10
C VAL A 3 -8.62 0.78 -1.93
N TYR A 4 -8.74 -0.20 -1.03
CA TYR A 4 -7.75 -0.47 0.00
C TYR A 4 -7.14 -1.85 -0.26
N GLN A 5 -5.81 -1.93 -0.16
CA GLN A 5 -5.06 -3.15 -0.42
C GLN A 5 -4.17 -3.44 0.77
N PHE A 6 -4.13 -4.71 1.15
CA PHE A 6 -3.34 -5.13 2.30
C PHE A 6 -2.87 -6.57 2.16
N LEU A 7 -1.80 -6.89 2.87
CA LEU A 7 -1.24 -8.22 3.02
C LEU A 7 -1.55 -8.73 4.43
N ALA A 8 -1.83 -10.02 4.56
CA ALA A 8 -2.06 -10.63 5.86
C ALA A 8 -1.30 -11.95 6.04
N SER A 9 -0.73 -12.17 7.23
CA SER A 9 0.00 -13.40 7.55
C SER A 9 0.03 -13.73 9.04
N ASP A 10 0.34 -14.98 9.36
CA ASP A 10 0.52 -15.46 10.73
C ASP A 10 1.92 -15.14 11.29
N ALA A 11 2.87 -14.76 10.43
CA ALA A 11 4.20 -14.30 10.81
C ALA A 11 4.39 -12.82 10.43
N MET A 12 5.35 -12.14 11.09
CA MET A 12 5.73 -10.79 10.68
C MET A 12 6.37 -10.81 9.30
N LEU A 13 5.92 -9.90 8.44
CA LEU A 13 6.49 -9.60 7.14
C LEU A 13 7.45 -8.42 7.25
N GLU A 14 8.37 -8.32 6.29
CA GLU A 14 9.28 -7.15 6.16
C GLU A 14 8.51 -5.90 5.75
N THR A 15 8.79 -4.74 6.34
CA THR A 15 8.27 -3.48 5.82
C THR A 15 9.08 -3.03 4.61
N VAL A 16 8.46 -2.26 3.72
CA VAL A 16 9.08 -1.65 2.54
C VAL A 16 8.68 -0.19 2.56
N GLU A 17 9.64 0.73 2.56
CA GLU A 17 9.36 2.17 2.51
C GLU A 17 9.63 2.68 1.10
N ASN A 18 8.77 3.57 0.59
CA ASN A 18 9.03 4.28 -0.65
C ASN A 18 10.07 5.39 -0.40
N ASP A 19 11.34 5.09 -0.71
CA ASP A 19 12.48 5.99 -0.49
C ASP A 19 12.57 7.16 -1.48
N LYS A 20 11.62 7.28 -2.41
CA LYS A 20 11.57 8.34 -3.42
C LYS A 20 10.52 9.42 -3.14
N VAL A 21 9.67 9.19 -2.13
CA VAL A 21 8.64 10.14 -1.71
C VAL A 21 9.02 10.70 -0.35
N PHE A 22 9.06 12.02 -0.27
CA PHE A 22 9.47 12.73 0.92
C PHE A 22 8.37 13.64 1.43
N PHE A 23 8.29 13.74 2.74
CA PHE A 23 7.39 14.64 3.43
C PHE A 23 8.21 15.66 4.20
N PHE A 24 7.88 16.95 4.02
CA PHE A 24 8.58 18.06 4.67
C PHE A 24 7.58 19.03 5.28
N SER A 25 8.02 19.82 6.25
CA SER A 25 7.42 21.11 6.56
C SER A 25 7.71 22.13 5.44
N ILE A 26 6.96 23.24 5.40
CA ILE A 26 7.24 24.33 4.44
C ILE A 26 8.64 24.90 4.66
N LYS A 27 9.04 25.03 5.93
CA LYS A 27 10.36 25.52 6.31
C LYS A 27 11.49 24.63 5.78
N GLU A 28 11.43 23.32 6.01
CA GLU A 28 12.45 22.37 5.53
C GLU A 28 12.52 22.34 4.00
N ALA A 29 11.37 22.42 3.33
CA ALA A 29 11.32 22.50 1.88
C ALA A 29 12.00 23.77 1.33
N ARG A 30 11.82 24.92 1.98
CA ARG A 30 12.54 26.17 1.65
C ARG A 30 14.04 26.06 1.91
N GLU A 31 14.45 25.45 3.03
CA GLU A 31 15.87 25.20 3.35
C GLU A 31 16.54 24.29 2.31
N LYS A 32 15.77 23.37 1.70
CA LYS A 32 16.19 22.53 0.57
C LYS A 32 16.14 23.23 -0.80
N GLY A 33 15.76 24.50 -0.85
CA GLY A 33 15.70 25.30 -2.08
C GLY A 33 14.48 25.03 -2.95
N LEU A 34 13.42 24.42 -2.42
CA LEU A 34 12.18 24.20 -3.17
C LEU A 34 11.38 25.51 -3.27
N SER A 35 10.89 25.81 -4.47
CA SER A 35 9.98 26.91 -4.73
C SER A 35 8.53 26.42 -4.79
N PHE A 36 7.60 27.22 -4.26
CA PHE A 36 6.18 26.89 -4.28
C PHE A 36 5.45 27.67 -5.38
N PRO A 37 4.50 27.05 -6.09
CA PRO A 37 3.71 27.71 -7.14
C PRO A 37 2.55 28.57 -6.57
N PHE A 38 2.56 28.88 -5.27
CA PHE A 38 1.49 29.59 -4.57
C PHE A 38 1.97 30.96 -4.07
N ASP A 39 1.03 31.91 -3.98
CA ASP A 39 1.30 33.23 -3.42
C ASP A 39 1.62 33.15 -1.92
N GLU A 40 2.52 34.01 -1.43
CA GLU A 40 2.92 34.06 -0.01
C GLU A 40 1.73 34.29 0.94
N LYS A 41 0.65 34.96 0.51
CA LYS A 41 -0.58 35.11 1.31
C LYS A 41 -1.32 33.79 1.55
N VAL A 42 -1.12 32.80 0.68
CA VAL A 42 -1.68 31.45 0.85
C VAL A 42 -0.79 30.67 1.80
N LEU A 43 0.53 30.70 1.58
CA LEU A 43 1.50 30.02 2.42
C LEU A 43 1.47 30.54 3.87
N SER A 44 1.26 31.84 4.08
CA SER A 44 1.17 32.44 5.42
C SER A 44 -0.03 31.98 6.25
N ARG A 45 -0.97 31.21 5.67
CA ARG A 45 -2.11 30.62 6.39
C ARG A 45 -1.83 29.19 6.89
N ILE A 46 -0.69 28.63 6.50
CA ILE A 46 -0.24 27.30 6.88
C ILE A 46 0.89 27.47 7.90
N ASP A 47 0.92 26.65 8.95
CA ASP A 47 2.05 26.66 9.88
C ASP A 47 3.29 26.13 9.16
N GLU A 48 4.33 26.97 9.06
CA GLU A 48 5.54 26.60 8.31
C GLU A 48 6.33 25.46 8.94
N ASN A 49 6.11 25.16 10.22
CA ASN A 49 6.77 24.10 10.97
C ASN A 49 5.92 22.81 11.07
N GLU A 50 4.70 22.82 10.53
CA GLU A 50 3.85 21.63 10.53
C GLU A 50 4.49 20.53 9.68
N GLU A 51 4.81 19.41 10.32
CA GLU A 51 5.40 18.24 9.69
C GLU A 51 4.46 17.64 8.63
N ASN A 52 5.03 17.02 7.60
CA ASN A 52 4.30 16.35 6.52
C ASN A 52 3.34 17.24 5.71
N THR A 53 3.55 18.57 5.72
CA THR A 53 2.78 19.55 4.95
C THR A 53 3.06 19.49 3.45
N VAL A 54 4.30 19.21 3.06
CA VAL A 54 4.76 19.21 1.67
C VAL A 54 5.12 17.79 1.25
N LEU A 55 4.39 17.26 0.29
CA LEU A 55 4.73 16.03 -0.42
C LEU A 55 5.67 16.37 -1.59
N TYR A 56 6.85 15.76 -1.60
CA TYR A 56 7.85 15.95 -2.64
C TYR A 56 8.29 14.62 -3.25
N PHE A 57 8.44 14.61 -4.57
CA PHE A 57 8.98 13.51 -5.36
C PHE A 57 9.63 14.11 -6.61
N GLU A 58 10.66 13.45 -7.14
CA GLU A 58 11.36 13.95 -8.34
C GLU A 58 10.53 13.73 -9.60
N LYS A 59 9.92 12.55 -9.73
CA LYS A 59 9.12 12.16 -10.89
C LYS A 59 7.76 11.67 -10.44
N LYS A 60 6.73 11.94 -11.24
CA LYS A 60 5.37 11.53 -10.92
C LYS A 60 5.25 10.01 -10.75
N GLU A 61 6.07 9.26 -11.48
CA GLU A 61 6.12 7.81 -11.41
C GLU A 61 6.52 7.32 -10.01
N ASP A 62 7.30 8.09 -9.24
CA ASP A 62 7.79 7.71 -7.91
C ASP A 62 6.67 7.65 -6.85
N LEU A 63 5.56 8.36 -7.06
CA LEU A 63 4.40 8.41 -6.15
C LEU A 63 3.65 7.07 -6.02
N GLY A 64 4.02 6.06 -6.81
CA GLY A 64 3.37 4.76 -6.82
C GLY A 64 4.31 3.58 -6.65
N GLU A 65 5.55 3.80 -6.19
CA GLU A 65 6.41 2.70 -5.75
C GLU A 65 5.77 1.95 -4.57
N ILE A 66 6.25 0.73 -4.34
CA ILE A 66 5.71 -0.13 -3.29
C ILE A 66 6.07 0.42 -1.92
N ASP A 67 5.04 0.70 -1.13
CA ASP A 67 5.14 0.96 0.30
C ASP A 67 4.29 -0.09 1.04
N ILE A 68 4.93 -0.78 1.99
CA ILE A 68 4.32 -1.85 2.79
C ILE A 68 4.66 -1.61 4.26
N TYR A 69 3.64 -1.30 5.06
CA TYR A 69 3.82 -0.98 6.47
C TYR A 69 2.78 -1.69 7.34
N LEU A 70 3.20 -2.05 8.56
CA LEU A 70 2.37 -2.78 9.51
C LEU A 70 1.20 -1.89 9.97
N GLU A 71 -0.01 -2.46 10.00
CA GLU A 71 -1.18 -1.80 10.57
C GLU A 71 -1.07 -1.76 12.11
N VAL A 72 -0.38 -0.75 12.63
CA VAL A 72 -0.12 -0.59 14.08
C VAL A 72 -1.25 0.12 14.83
N ASN A 73 -2.12 0.86 14.13
CA ASN A 73 -3.19 1.64 14.73
C ASN A 73 -4.57 1.01 14.42
N GLU A 74 -5.45 0.97 15.44
CA GLU A 74 -6.83 0.49 15.33
C GLU A 74 -7.60 1.16 14.18
N TYR A 75 -7.32 2.44 13.88
CA TYR A 75 -7.96 3.15 12.76
C TYR A 75 -7.65 2.59 11.38
N LEU A 76 -6.45 2.05 11.14
CA LEU A 76 -6.12 1.40 9.87
C LEU A 76 -6.60 -0.05 9.86
N ALA A 77 -6.49 -0.71 11.00
CA ALA A 77 -6.92 -2.10 11.15
C ALA A 77 -8.43 -2.28 10.96
N ILE A 78 -9.24 -1.25 11.21
CA ILE A 78 -10.70 -1.30 11.02
C ILE A 78 -11.11 -1.74 9.60
N TYR A 79 -10.29 -1.44 8.59
CA TYR A 79 -10.62 -1.77 7.20
C TYR A 79 -10.33 -3.23 6.84
N SER A 80 -9.40 -3.88 7.54
CA SER A 80 -8.88 -5.20 7.18
C SER A 80 -9.35 -6.32 8.14
N MET A 81 -9.75 -5.96 9.38
CA MET A 81 -10.13 -6.89 10.45
C MET A 81 -11.26 -7.86 10.07
N ASP A 82 -12.25 -7.40 9.30
CA ASP A 82 -13.41 -8.24 8.91
C ASP A 82 -13.10 -9.20 7.75
N TYR A 83 -11.97 -9.02 7.08
CA TYR A 83 -11.60 -9.77 5.88
C TYR A 83 -10.64 -10.92 6.18
N THR A 84 -9.86 -10.84 7.26
CA THR A 84 -8.86 -11.87 7.56
C THR A 84 -8.80 -12.22 9.05
N LYS A 85 -8.46 -13.47 9.34
CA LYS A 85 -8.18 -13.95 10.70
C LYS A 85 -6.69 -13.97 11.02
N LYS A 86 -5.84 -13.52 10.10
CA LYS A 86 -4.39 -13.51 10.26
C LYS A 86 -3.97 -12.50 11.33
N LYS A 87 -2.92 -12.86 12.07
CA LYS A 87 -2.42 -12.08 13.20
C LYS A 87 -1.84 -10.73 12.77
N TYR A 88 -1.06 -10.72 11.70
CA TYR A 88 -0.38 -9.52 11.20
C TYR A 88 -1.01 -9.07 9.89
N ARG A 89 -1.23 -7.77 9.75
CA ARG A 89 -1.80 -7.12 8.57
C ARG A 89 -0.95 -5.90 8.20
N TYR A 90 -0.73 -5.72 6.92
CA TYR A 90 0.15 -4.69 6.38
C TYR A 90 -0.58 -3.96 5.27
N THR A 91 -0.64 -2.64 5.34
CA THR A 91 -1.10 -1.83 4.22
C THR A 91 -0.16 -2.03 3.04
N LEU A 92 -0.72 -2.11 1.84
CA LEU A 92 0.02 -2.11 0.58
C LEU A 92 -0.40 -0.86 -0.20
N ASP A 93 0.43 0.18 -0.15
CA ASP A 93 0.22 1.41 -0.92
C ASP A 93 1.18 1.42 -2.12
N TRP A 94 0.62 1.49 -3.32
CA TRP A 94 1.37 1.39 -4.57
C TRP A 94 0.46 1.68 -5.78
N SER A 95 1.08 1.80 -6.95
CA SER A 95 0.39 1.81 -8.24
C SER A 95 0.88 0.70 -9.15
N TYR A 96 -0.04 -0.03 -9.78
CA TYR A 96 0.31 -1.14 -10.65
C TYR A 96 1.14 -0.72 -11.87
N THR A 97 2.30 -1.33 -11.98
CA THR A 97 3.04 -1.53 -13.24
C THR A 97 3.45 -3.00 -13.31
N GLU A 98 3.79 -3.51 -14.48
CA GLU A 98 4.29 -4.89 -14.58
C GLU A 98 5.58 -5.08 -13.76
N GLU A 99 6.47 -4.08 -13.75
CA GLU A 99 7.70 -4.09 -12.94
C GLU A 99 7.43 -4.18 -11.44
N ARG A 100 6.54 -3.33 -10.91
CA ARG A 100 6.15 -3.36 -9.49
C ARG A 100 5.41 -4.63 -9.13
N ALA A 101 4.62 -5.19 -10.05
CA ALA A 101 3.98 -6.48 -9.81
C ALA A 101 5.02 -7.59 -9.61
N GLU A 102 6.10 -7.61 -10.40
CA GLU A 102 7.21 -8.56 -10.21
C GLU A 102 7.96 -8.30 -8.89
N GLN A 103 8.21 -7.04 -8.52
CA GLN A 103 8.79 -6.69 -7.21
C GLN A 103 7.93 -7.20 -6.04
N LEU A 104 6.61 -7.03 -6.13
CA LEU A 104 5.66 -7.54 -5.13
C LEU A 104 5.67 -9.07 -5.06
N ILE A 105 5.79 -9.75 -6.21
CA ILE A 105 5.91 -11.21 -6.29
C ILE A 105 7.19 -11.68 -5.59
N ASP A 106 8.31 -11.03 -5.84
CA ASP A 106 9.59 -11.36 -5.20
C ASP A 106 9.58 -11.06 -3.69
N TYR A 107 8.89 -10.01 -3.28
CA TYR A 107 8.60 -9.74 -1.87
C TYR A 107 7.78 -10.89 -1.24
N ILE A 108 6.70 -11.34 -1.89
CA ILE A 108 5.87 -12.46 -1.40
C ILE A 108 6.69 -13.75 -1.32
N LYS A 109 7.49 -14.08 -2.34
CA LYS A 109 8.38 -15.27 -2.35
C LYS A 109 9.30 -15.27 -1.14
N ARG A 110 10.01 -14.16 -0.88
CA ARG A 110 10.95 -14.04 0.25
C ARG A 110 10.24 -14.22 1.59
N ASN A 111 9.08 -13.60 1.77
CA ASN A 111 8.35 -13.65 3.04
C ASN A 111 7.65 -15.00 3.27
N LEU A 112 7.28 -15.72 2.21
CA LEU A 112 6.80 -17.10 2.33
C LEU A 112 7.87 -18.01 2.95
N GLU A 113 9.16 -17.69 2.94
CA GLU A 113 10.13 -18.49 3.70
C GLU A 113 9.86 -18.52 5.21
N LYS A 114 9.16 -17.52 5.74
CA LYS A 114 8.84 -17.36 7.17
C LYS A 114 7.43 -17.83 7.54
N THR A 115 6.57 -18.11 6.56
CA THR A 115 5.14 -18.40 6.77
C THR A 115 4.59 -19.37 5.74
N LYS A 116 3.52 -20.10 6.06
CA LYS A 116 2.95 -21.08 5.11
C LYS A 116 2.18 -20.42 3.98
N GLU A 117 1.61 -19.25 4.26
CA GLU A 117 0.76 -18.52 3.33
C GLU A 117 0.76 -17.02 3.60
N ILE A 118 0.48 -16.26 2.55
CA ILE A 118 0.24 -14.82 2.59
C ILE A 118 -1.06 -14.55 1.85
N GLU A 119 -1.93 -13.76 2.45
CA GLU A 119 -3.16 -13.30 1.81
C GLU A 119 -2.93 -11.90 1.24
N LEU A 120 -3.15 -11.73 -0.07
CA LEU A 120 -3.20 -10.42 -0.72
C LEU A 120 -4.66 -10.04 -0.96
N TRP A 121 -5.09 -8.96 -0.31
CA TRP A 121 -6.46 -8.48 -0.34
C TRP A 121 -6.59 -7.17 -1.13
N SER A 122 -7.73 -7.02 -1.79
CA SER A 122 -8.16 -5.79 -2.45
C SER A 122 -9.65 -5.59 -2.20
N ILE A 123 -9.99 -4.51 -1.51
CA ILE A 123 -11.34 -4.20 -1.02
C ILE A 123 -11.75 -2.78 -1.41
N TRP A 124 -13.04 -2.53 -1.43
CA TRP A 124 -13.63 -1.20 -1.65
C TRP A 124 -14.07 -0.63 -0.31
N LEU A 125 -13.54 0.54 0.06
CA LEU A 125 -13.90 1.16 1.34
C LEU A 125 -15.31 1.76 1.28
N GLY A 126 -16.11 1.48 2.32
CA GLY A 126 -17.43 2.07 2.54
C GLY A 126 -18.61 1.22 2.12
N GLU A 127 -18.39 -0.01 1.65
CA GLU A 127 -19.47 -0.96 1.32
C GLU A 127 -19.20 -2.33 1.93
N GLU A 128 -20.25 -3.03 2.36
CA GLU A 128 -20.15 -4.44 2.70
C GLU A 128 -19.97 -5.25 1.41
N GLN A 129 -18.90 -6.01 1.31
CA GLN A 129 -18.56 -6.75 0.11
C GLN A 129 -18.61 -8.26 0.35
N LYS A 130 -19.12 -8.99 -0.65
CA LYS A 130 -18.97 -10.44 -0.68
C LYS A 130 -17.48 -10.78 -0.81
N GLN A 131 -16.98 -11.64 0.07
CA GLN A 131 -15.60 -12.08 0.02
C GLN A 131 -15.43 -13.25 -0.97
N SER A 132 -14.38 -13.18 -1.79
CA SER A 132 -13.96 -14.27 -2.69
C SER A 132 -12.50 -14.58 -2.41
N ILE A 133 -12.20 -15.81 -2.02
CA ILE A 133 -10.83 -16.25 -1.74
C ILE A 133 -10.38 -17.22 -2.83
N LYS A 134 -9.29 -16.89 -3.51
CA LYS A 134 -8.64 -17.72 -4.52
C LYS A 134 -7.30 -18.20 -3.99
N ASN A 135 -7.10 -19.51 -3.96
CA ASN A 135 -5.81 -20.09 -3.62
C ASN A 135 -4.88 -20.06 -4.84
N CYS A 136 -3.61 -19.74 -4.63
CA CYS A 136 -2.58 -19.70 -5.66
C CYS A 136 -1.31 -20.34 -5.14
N LYS A 137 -0.81 -21.37 -5.82
CA LYS A 137 0.54 -21.87 -5.51
C LYS A 137 1.59 -20.85 -5.91
N LEU A 138 2.69 -20.78 -5.17
CA LEU A 138 3.77 -19.83 -5.42
C LEU A 138 4.34 -19.95 -6.83
N CYS A 139 4.48 -21.19 -7.35
CA CYS A 139 4.97 -21.45 -8.70
C CYS A 139 4.04 -20.96 -9.82
N GLU A 140 2.77 -20.68 -9.50
CA GLU A 140 1.78 -20.18 -10.45
C GLU A 140 1.51 -18.68 -10.28
N LEU A 141 2.15 -18.02 -9.31
CA LEU A 141 2.01 -16.59 -9.07
C LEU A 141 2.71 -15.80 -10.18
N ASN A 142 2.02 -14.83 -10.76
CA ASN A 142 2.53 -13.98 -11.83
C ASN A 142 1.79 -12.63 -11.84
N SER A 143 2.31 -11.66 -12.59
CA SER A 143 1.75 -10.30 -12.65
C SER A 143 0.28 -10.27 -13.07
N LYS A 144 -0.17 -11.19 -13.92
CA LYS A 144 -1.59 -11.29 -14.35
C LYS A 144 -2.52 -11.59 -13.17
N LYS A 145 -2.12 -12.50 -12.28
CA LYS A 145 -2.90 -12.82 -11.07
C LYS A 145 -2.90 -11.66 -10.08
N ILE A 146 -1.78 -10.96 -9.92
CA ILE A 146 -1.73 -9.73 -9.11
C ILE A 146 -2.71 -8.70 -9.67
N LYS A 147 -2.65 -8.42 -10.97
CA LYS A 147 -3.53 -7.46 -11.67
C LYS A 147 -5.02 -7.79 -11.51
N GLU A 148 -5.37 -9.07 -11.49
CA GLU A 148 -6.74 -9.52 -11.29
C GLU A 148 -7.28 -9.09 -9.91
N VAL A 149 -6.48 -9.25 -8.86
CA VAL A 149 -6.80 -8.83 -7.49
C VAL A 149 -7.00 -7.31 -7.39
N LEU A 150 -6.17 -6.53 -8.07
CA LEU A 150 -6.30 -5.06 -7.99
C LEU A 150 -7.60 -4.58 -8.67
N LYS A 151 -7.97 -5.18 -9.80
CA LYS A 151 -9.17 -4.79 -10.55
C LYS A 151 -10.47 -5.17 -9.84
N SER A 152 -10.51 -6.25 -9.09
CA SER A 152 -11.73 -6.70 -8.41
C SER A 152 -12.16 -5.77 -7.27
N GLY A 153 -11.23 -5.03 -6.66
CA GLY A 153 -11.55 -4.04 -5.62
C GLY A 153 -12.50 -2.95 -6.10
N GLN A 154 -12.72 -2.80 -7.41
CA GLN A 154 -13.68 -1.86 -8.00
C GLN A 154 -15.09 -2.47 -8.23
N ASN A 155 -15.26 -3.77 -8.00
CA ASN A 155 -16.44 -4.54 -8.44
C ASN A 155 -17.14 -5.23 -7.25
N SER A 156 -17.64 -4.48 -6.25
CA SER A 156 -18.53 -4.94 -5.15
C SER A 156 -18.20 -6.29 -4.45
N VAL A 157 -16.98 -6.81 -4.66
CA VAL A 157 -16.49 -8.11 -4.23
C VAL A 157 -15.06 -7.89 -3.75
N ALA A 158 -14.83 -8.18 -2.47
CA ALA A 158 -13.51 -8.22 -1.89
C ALA A 158 -12.80 -9.50 -2.38
N LEU A 159 -11.67 -9.35 -3.07
CA LEU A 159 -10.91 -10.49 -3.57
C LEU A 159 -9.65 -10.68 -2.72
N CYS A 160 -9.45 -11.92 -2.29
CA CYS A 160 -8.22 -12.40 -1.71
C CYS A 160 -7.53 -13.36 -2.66
N LEU A 161 -6.25 -13.11 -2.94
CA LEU A 161 -5.34 -14.13 -3.47
C LEU A 161 -4.50 -14.68 -2.32
N ARG A 162 -4.84 -15.88 -1.86
CA ARG A 162 -4.08 -16.60 -0.85
C ARG A 162 -2.96 -17.36 -1.53
N VAL A 163 -1.73 -16.85 -1.38
CA VAL A 163 -0.54 -17.47 -1.94
C VAL A 163 0.02 -18.48 -0.94
N ILE A 164 0.17 -19.72 -1.38
CA ILE A 164 0.69 -20.85 -0.60
C ILE A 164 1.98 -21.37 -1.24
N LYS A 165 2.91 -21.92 -0.45
CA LYS A 165 4.09 -22.62 -0.98
C LYS A 165 3.73 -23.76 -1.93
#